data_AF-A0A2V8G4E8-F1
#
_entry.id   AF-A0A2V8G4E8-F1
#
_cell.length_a   1.000
_cell.length_b   1.000
_cell.length_c   1.000
_cell.angle_alpha   90.00
_cell.angle_beta   90.00
_cell.angle_gamma   90.00
#
_symmetry.space_group_name_H-M   'P 1'
#
loop_
_entity.id
_entity.type
_entity.pdbx_description
1 polymer ?
#
loop_
_entity_poly.entity_id
_entity_poly.type
_entity_poly.pdbx_seq_one_letter_code
_entity_poly.pdbx_strand_id
1 'polypeptide(L)'
;MDDFALARVRGYAAAHDLVLDVGANARTLLLTGWTDYAWSSDNVAAGQAGMAMTPPSLEVRDGSGAWRKVIEEIGFPVGRPQTVAVDLRGKFIGPGREVRIRTNMRIYWDQILVDSSDGAAPMRIARADPVRADLTLRGFSAEVSPDGREPIAYDYARVSFVSPWKALAGRYTREGDVRPLLRASDDMFVIARPGDE
;
A
#
# COMPACT_ATOMS: atom_id res chain seq x y z
N MET A 1 12.19 -6.05 7.99
CA MET A 1 12.32 -7.49 8.35
C MET A 1 12.30 -8.28 7.06
N ASP A 2 13.33 -9.08 6.79
CA ASP A 2 13.57 -9.79 5.52
C ASP A 2 14.07 -11.23 5.71
N ASP A 3 14.00 -11.76 6.94
CA ASP A 3 14.55 -13.05 7.37
C ASP A 3 13.56 -14.23 7.29
N PHE A 4 12.34 -14.00 6.78
CA PHE A 4 11.35 -15.06 6.62
C PHE A 4 11.73 -16.03 5.49
N ALA A 5 11.44 -17.31 5.70
CA ALA A 5 11.71 -18.33 4.68
C ALA A 5 10.78 -18.15 3.47
N LEU A 6 11.36 -18.04 2.27
CA LEU A 6 10.59 -17.92 1.04
C LEU A 6 9.91 -19.25 0.67
N ALA A 7 8.67 -19.19 0.19
CA ALA A 7 8.02 -20.35 -0.40
C ALA A 7 8.39 -20.52 -1.87
N ARG A 8 8.12 -21.71 -2.43
CA ARG A 8 8.39 -22.03 -3.85
C ARG A 8 7.66 -21.10 -4.82
N VAL A 9 6.44 -20.70 -4.49
CA VAL A 9 5.64 -19.79 -5.31
C VAL A 9 5.99 -18.35 -4.96
N ARG A 10 6.25 -17.50 -5.97
CA ARG A 10 6.53 -16.07 -5.78
C ARG A 10 5.39 -15.39 -5.03
N GLY A 11 5.71 -14.43 -4.18
CA GLY A 11 4.75 -13.72 -3.32
C GLY A 11 4.30 -14.47 -2.07
N TYR A 12 4.64 -15.76 -1.96
CA TYR A 12 4.39 -16.57 -0.76
C TYR A 12 5.68 -16.79 0.04
N ALA A 13 5.54 -16.80 1.35
CA ALA A 13 6.56 -17.13 2.34
C ALA A 13 6.02 -18.19 3.31
N ALA A 14 6.89 -18.74 4.16
CA ALA A 14 6.45 -19.37 5.40
C ALA A 14 5.68 -18.35 6.25
N ALA A 15 4.74 -18.83 7.06
CA ALA A 15 4.04 -17.96 8.01
C ALA A 15 5.07 -17.28 8.92
N HIS A 16 4.96 -15.96 9.06
CA HIS A 16 5.85 -15.15 9.86
C HIS A 16 5.08 -14.08 10.60
N ASP A 17 5.70 -13.63 11.69
CA ASP A 17 5.12 -12.74 12.67
C ASP A 17 6.04 -11.52 12.82
N LEU A 18 5.44 -10.33 12.81
CA LEU A 18 6.06 -9.10 13.30
C LEU A 18 5.43 -8.78 14.65
N VAL A 19 6.23 -8.88 15.71
CA VAL A 19 5.79 -8.61 17.09
C VAL A 19 6.43 -7.33 17.59
N LEU A 20 5.62 -6.44 18.17
CA LEU A 20 6.08 -5.14 18.64
C LEU A 20 5.27 -4.70 19.87
N ASP A 21 5.95 -4.03 20.81
CA ASP A 21 5.30 -3.28 21.87
C ASP A 21 4.99 -1.87 21.36
N VAL A 22 3.70 -1.50 21.34
CA VAL A 22 3.25 -0.18 20.86
C VAL A 22 3.15 0.86 21.97
N GLY A 23 3.33 0.47 23.23
CA GLY A 23 3.19 1.35 24.39
C GLY A 23 1.74 1.64 24.79
N ALA A 24 1.57 2.29 25.95
CA ALA A 24 0.28 2.40 26.64
C ALA A 24 -0.80 3.21 25.89
N ASN A 25 -0.38 4.21 25.11
CA ASN A 25 -1.27 5.20 24.48
C ASN A 25 -1.37 5.05 22.96
N ALA A 26 -1.00 3.89 22.42
CA ALA A 26 -1.03 3.65 20.99
C ALA A 26 -2.46 3.75 20.43
N ARG A 27 -2.64 4.59 19.40
CA ARG A 27 -3.92 4.79 18.71
C ARG A 27 -3.87 4.29 17.29
N THR A 28 -2.80 4.61 16.57
CA THR A 28 -2.65 4.22 15.17
C THR A 28 -1.28 3.63 14.96
N LEU A 29 -1.21 2.48 14.30
CA LEU A 29 0.03 1.92 13.78
C LEU A 29 0.20 2.36 12.34
N LEU A 30 1.36 2.92 12.00
CA LEU A 30 1.72 3.33 10.65
C LEU A 30 2.80 2.37 10.15
N LEU A 31 2.42 1.52 9.21
CA LEU A 31 3.23 0.42 8.69
C LEU A 31 3.70 0.78 7.27
N THR A 32 4.94 1.21 7.14
CA THR A 32 5.55 1.48 5.83
C THR A 32 6.35 0.28 5.37
N GLY A 33 6.05 -0.18 4.16
CA GLY A 33 6.74 -1.30 3.53
C GLY A 33 6.32 -1.47 2.08
N TRP A 34 6.66 -2.62 1.51
CA TRP A 34 6.26 -3.01 0.16
C TRP A 34 6.06 -4.53 0.08
N THR A 35 5.35 -4.98 -0.96
CA THR A 35 5.04 -6.41 -1.16
C THR A 35 5.66 -6.92 -2.47
N ASP A 36 6.39 -8.03 -2.41
CA ASP A 36 6.76 -8.84 -3.59
C ASP A 36 5.53 -9.67 -3.99
N TYR A 37 4.88 -9.34 -5.10
CA TYR A 37 3.61 -9.93 -5.50
C TYR A 37 3.74 -11.26 -6.24
N ALA A 38 2.78 -12.13 -5.98
CA ALA A 38 2.45 -13.23 -6.87
C ALA A 38 1.77 -12.69 -8.14
N TRP A 39 2.23 -13.11 -9.31
CA TRP A 39 1.53 -12.84 -10.58
C TRP A 39 0.33 -13.78 -10.73
N SER A 40 -0.54 -13.51 -11.70
CA SER A 40 -1.73 -14.36 -11.94
C SER A 40 -1.38 -15.83 -12.13
N SER A 41 -0.29 -16.14 -12.84
CA SER A 41 0.21 -17.52 -13.00
C SER A 41 0.69 -18.14 -11.70
N ASP A 42 1.33 -17.36 -10.82
CA ASP A 42 1.80 -17.81 -9.51
C ASP A 42 0.61 -18.16 -8.61
N ASN A 43 -0.43 -17.32 -8.60
CA ASN A 43 -1.66 -17.56 -7.84
C ASN A 43 -2.38 -18.83 -8.30
N VAL A 44 -2.43 -19.10 -9.61
CA VAL A 44 -2.98 -20.36 -10.14
C VAL A 44 -2.15 -21.56 -9.68
N ALA A 45 -0.82 -21.47 -9.78
CA ALA A 45 0.07 -22.55 -9.35
C ALA A 45 -0.03 -22.81 -7.83
N ALA A 46 -0.15 -21.75 -7.02
CA ALA A 46 -0.39 -21.86 -5.57
C ALA A 46 -1.72 -22.58 -5.29
N GLY A 47 -2.80 -22.18 -5.94
CA GLY A 47 -4.11 -22.81 -5.78
C GLY A 47 -4.10 -24.30 -6.14
N GLN A 48 -3.43 -24.67 -7.25
CA GLN A 48 -3.25 -26.08 -7.64
C GLN A 48 -2.38 -26.88 -6.67
N ALA A 49 -1.47 -26.22 -5.96
CA ALA A 49 -0.65 -26.82 -4.91
C ALA A 49 -1.33 -26.83 -3.53
N GLY A 50 -2.59 -26.39 -3.43
CA GLY A 50 -3.32 -26.30 -2.16
C GLY A 50 -2.81 -25.20 -1.22
N MET A 51 -2.03 -24.24 -1.74
CA MET A 51 -1.53 -23.11 -0.97
C MET A 51 -2.56 -21.98 -0.94
N ALA A 52 -2.73 -21.36 0.22
CA ALA A 52 -3.61 -20.21 0.41
C ALA A 52 -2.81 -19.01 0.92
N MET A 53 -3.07 -17.83 0.35
CA MET A 53 -2.49 -16.59 0.82
C MET A 53 -3.26 -16.14 2.07
N THR A 54 -2.54 -15.71 3.10
CA THR A 54 -3.10 -15.15 4.32
C THR A 54 -2.65 -13.69 4.41
N PRO A 55 -3.53 -12.72 4.11
CA PRO A 55 -3.26 -11.31 4.33
C PRO A 55 -2.82 -11.03 5.77
N PRO A 56 -2.09 -9.94 6.02
CA PRO A 56 -1.69 -9.57 7.37
C PRO A 56 -2.93 -9.33 8.24
N SER A 57 -2.96 -10.05 9.36
CA SER A 57 -3.95 -9.92 10.43
C SER A 57 -3.30 -9.32 11.67
N LEU A 58 -4.09 -8.67 12.53
CA LEU A 58 -3.61 -8.12 13.81
C LEU A 58 -4.10 -8.96 14.98
N GLU A 59 -3.16 -9.34 15.84
CA GLU A 59 -3.43 -10.03 17.09
C GLU A 59 -2.88 -9.24 18.28
N VAL A 60 -3.54 -9.39 19.43
CA VAL A 60 -3.10 -8.84 20.72
C VAL A 60 -3.14 -9.93 21.78
N ARG A 61 -2.48 -9.71 22.92
CA ARG A 61 -2.61 -10.64 24.06
C ARG A 61 -3.90 -10.41 24.84
N ASP A 62 -4.57 -11.50 25.18
CA ASP A 62 -5.67 -11.50 26.15
C ASP A 62 -5.16 -11.50 27.61
N GLY A 63 -6.08 -11.51 28.58
CA GLY A 63 -5.73 -11.54 30.01
C GLY A 63 -4.98 -12.79 30.46
N SER A 64 -4.98 -13.87 29.67
CA SER A 64 -4.18 -15.09 29.91
C SER A 64 -2.79 -15.04 29.27
N GLY A 65 -2.51 -14.01 28.47
CA GLY A 65 -1.28 -13.87 27.69
C GLY A 65 -1.32 -14.57 26.33
N ALA A 66 -2.44 -15.19 25.96
CA ALA A 66 -2.60 -15.85 24.66
C ALA A 66 -2.88 -14.83 23.55
N TRP A 67 -2.33 -15.07 22.36
CA TRP A 67 -2.61 -14.25 21.18
C TRP A 67 -4.04 -14.46 20.68
N ARG A 68 -4.75 -13.35 20.46
CA ARG A 68 -6.10 -13.31 19.89
C ARG A 68 -6.14 -12.35 18.73
N LYS A 69 -6.65 -12.83 17.60
CA LYS A 69 -6.90 -12.01 16.43
C LYS A 69 -8.03 -11.02 16.70
N VAL A 70 -7.76 -9.74 16.49
CA VAL A 70 -8.69 -8.61 16.73
C VAL A 70 -9.01 -7.82 15.46
N ILE A 71 -8.22 -8.00 14.40
CA ILE A 71 -8.51 -7.53 13.04
C ILE A 71 -8.13 -8.66 12.07
N GLU A 72 -9.10 -9.10 11.25
CA GLU A 72 -8.90 -10.19 10.28
C GLU A 72 -7.91 -9.83 9.17
N GLU A 73 -7.98 -8.59 8.69
CA GLU A 73 -7.10 -8.08 7.64
C GLU A 73 -6.84 -6.59 7.90
N ILE A 74 -5.57 -6.21 8.02
CA ILE A 74 -5.15 -4.81 8.24
C ILE A 74 -4.77 -4.07 6.96
N GLY A 75 -4.90 -4.74 5.81
CA GLY A 75 -4.35 -4.28 4.54
C GLY A 75 -2.83 -4.42 4.46
N PHE A 76 -2.26 -4.20 3.29
CA PHE A 76 -0.83 -4.36 3.03
C PHE A 76 -0.37 -3.36 1.96
N PRO A 77 0.90 -2.94 2.00
CA PRO A 77 1.44 -2.04 0.99
C PRO A 77 1.50 -2.72 -0.38
N VAL A 78 1.42 -1.92 -1.46
CA VAL A 78 1.58 -2.46 -2.81
C VAL A 78 3.05 -2.69 -3.20
N GLY A 79 3.34 -2.93 -4.49
CA GLY A 79 4.68 -3.27 -4.98
C GLY A 79 5.67 -2.11 -4.93
N ARG A 80 5.33 -1.04 -4.21
CA ARG A 80 6.15 0.13 -3.94
C ARG A 80 5.92 0.56 -2.49
N PRO A 81 6.90 1.27 -1.88
CA PRO A 81 6.76 1.76 -0.52
C PRO A 81 5.46 2.53 -0.30
N GLN A 82 4.64 2.04 0.62
CA GLN A 82 3.38 2.67 1.03
C GLN A 82 3.16 2.49 2.53
N THR A 83 2.50 3.47 3.14
CA THR A 83 2.12 3.42 4.55
C THR A 83 0.68 2.94 4.69
N VAL A 84 0.49 1.84 5.43
CA VAL A 84 -0.81 1.35 5.89
C VAL A 84 -1.07 1.88 7.29
N ALA A 85 -2.24 2.46 7.52
CA ALA A 85 -2.66 2.96 8.83
C ALA A 85 -3.65 1.98 9.48
N VAL A 86 -3.34 1.53 10.69
CA VAL A 86 -4.16 0.55 11.44
C VAL A 86 -4.64 1.18 12.73
N ASP A 87 -5.95 1.28 12.90
CA ASP A 87 -6.58 1.82 14.12
C ASP A 87 -6.57 0.77 15.24
N LEU A 88 -5.86 1.11 16.33
CA LEU A 88 -5.70 0.28 17.52
C LEU A 88 -6.72 0.64 18.63
N ARG A 89 -7.52 1.69 18.46
CA ARG A 89 -8.48 2.13 19.47
C ARG A 89 -9.51 1.03 19.75
N GLY A 90 -9.65 0.68 21.03
CA GLY A 90 -10.56 -0.37 21.49
C GLY A 90 -10.19 -1.79 21.05
N LYS A 91 -8.98 -2.01 20.52
CA LYS A 91 -8.53 -3.35 20.07
C LYS A 91 -7.86 -4.19 21.15
N PHE A 92 -7.33 -3.55 22.20
CA PHE A 92 -6.69 -4.27 23.30
C PHE A 92 -7.74 -4.88 24.24
N ILE A 93 -7.72 -6.21 24.34
CA ILE A 93 -8.62 -7.02 25.19
C ILE A 93 -7.93 -7.50 26.49
N GLY A 94 -6.72 -7.03 26.76
CA GLY A 94 -5.91 -7.39 27.91
C GLY A 94 -4.99 -6.24 28.35
N PRO A 95 -4.21 -6.43 29.42
CA PRO A 95 -3.32 -5.41 29.94
C PRO A 95 -2.07 -5.18 29.05
N GLY A 96 -1.74 -6.15 28.20
CA GLY A 96 -0.57 -6.06 27.31
C GLY A 96 -0.71 -4.96 26.24
N ARG A 97 0.43 -4.47 25.77
CA ARG A 97 0.55 -3.51 24.65
C ARG A 97 1.40 -4.06 23.51
N GLU A 98 1.64 -5.36 23.53
CA GLU A 98 2.20 -6.05 22.39
C GLU A 98 1.11 -6.32 21.35
N VAL A 99 1.44 -6.06 20.09
CA VAL A 99 0.66 -6.50 18.93
C VAL A 99 1.50 -7.45 18.09
N ARG A 100 0.82 -8.35 17.39
CA ARG A 100 1.42 -9.28 16.44
C ARG A 100 0.73 -9.16 15.10
N ILE A 101 1.51 -8.89 14.07
CA ILE A 101 1.06 -8.93 12.68
C ILE A 101 1.49 -10.27 12.11
N ARG A 102 0.52 -11.06 11.64
CA ARG A 102 0.78 -12.41 11.10
C ARG A 102 0.31 -12.52 9.67
N THR A 103 1.19 -13.03 8.80
CA THR A 103 0.92 -13.25 7.38
C THR A 103 1.80 -14.38 6.82
N ASN A 104 1.53 -14.80 5.58
CA ASN A 104 2.45 -15.59 4.77
C ASN A 104 2.77 -14.90 3.43
N MET A 105 2.37 -13.64 3.26
CA MET A 105 2.70 -12.82 2.10
C MET A 105 4.13 -12.32 2.21
N ARG A 106 4.85 -12.16 1.10
CA ARG A 106 6.19 -11.55 1.09
C ARG A 106 6.10 -10.03 1.25
N ILE A 107 5.84 -9.60 2.48
CA ILE A 107 5.79 -8.19 2.85
C ILE A 107 7.07 -7.82 3.57
N TYR A 108 7.74 -6.80 3.07
CA TYR A 108 8.95 -6.24 3.65
C TYR A 108 8.58 -4.95 4.37
N TRP A 109 8.61 -4.99 5.70
CA TRP A 109 8.36 -3.82 6.54
C TRP A 109 9.66 -3.04 6.75
N ASP A 110 9.64 -1.77 6.38
CA ASP A 110 10.78 -0.86 6.40
C ASP A 110 10.75 0.07 7.62
N GLN A 111 9.58 0.65 7.91
CA GLN A 111 9.41 1.57 9.04
C GLN A 111 8.05 1.37 9.70
N ILE A 112 8.07 1.32 11.04
CA ILE A 112 6.88 1.23 11.86
C ILE A 112 6.86 2.42 12.80
N LEU A 113 5.80 3.22 12.74
CA LEU A 113 5.58 4.34 13.64
C LEU A 113 4.29 4.12 14.43
N VAL A 114 4.23 4.65 15.65
CA VAL A 114 3.05 4.60 16.51
C VAL A 114 2.60 6.02 16.79
N ASP A 115 1.37 6.33 16.39
CA ASP A 115 0.67 7.52 16.86
C ASP A 115 0.17 7.29 18.29
N SER A 116 0.68 8.11 19.20
CA SER A 116 0.29 8.15 20.61
C SER A 116 -0.27 9.51 21.02
N SER A 117 -0.62 10.36 20.04
CA SER A 117 -1.23 11.67 20.29
C SER A 117 -2.62 11.53 20.92
N ASP A 118 -3.16 12.59 21.50
CA ASP A 118 -4.55 12.62 21.99
C ASP A 118 -5.58 12.75 20.85
N GLY A 119 -5.12 12.89 19.61
CA GLY A 119 -5.96 13.13 18.43
C GLY A 119 -6.77 14.42 18.49
N ALA A 120 -6.42 15.36 19.37
CA ALA A 120 -7.14 16.62 19.57
C ALA A 120 -6.62 17.76 18.68
N ALA A 121 -5.71 17.46 17.74
CA ALA A 121 -5.22 18.44 16.79
C ALA A 121 -6.40 19.05 16.00
N PRO A 122 -6.54 20.39 15.97
CA PRO A 122 -7.64 21.02 15.26
C PRO A 122 -7.54 20.71 13.76
N MET A 123 -8.52 19.98 13.24
CA MET A 123 -8.62 19.64 11.82
C MET A 123 -9.72 20.47 11.17
N ARG A 124 -9.41 21.11 10.05
CA ARG A 124 -10.39 21.79 9.21
C ARG A 124 -10.36 21.20 7.81
N ILE A 125 -11.46 20.60 7.39
CA ILE A 125 -11.66 20.19 6.00
C ILE A 125 -12.17 21.40 5.23
N ALA A 126 -11.51 21.74 4.13
CA ALA A 126 -11.97 22.75 3.19
C ALA A 126 -11.94 22.18 1.77
N ARG A 127 -12.99 22.42 1.00
CA ARG A 127 -13.02 22.14 -0.43
C ARG A 127 -12.34 23.30 -1.16
N ALA A 128 -11.49 22.99 -2.12
CA ALA A 128 -10.83 23.98 -2.97
C ALA A 128 -11.10 23.64 -4.44
N ASP A 129 -11.40 24.65 -5.24
CA ASP A 129 -11.57 24.49 -6.68
C ASP A 129 -10.20 24.58 -7.39
N PRO A 130 -9.99 23.80 -8.47
CA PRO A 130 -8.74 23.85 -9.22
C PRO A 130 -8.61 25.21 -9.93
N VAL A 131 -7.54 25.93 -9.62
CA VAL A 131 -7.17 27.18 -10.34
C VAL A 131 -6.55 26.88 -11.71
N ARG A 132 -5.90 25.72 -11.84
CA ARG A 132 -5.19 25.22 -13.03
C ARG A 132 -5.37 23.70 -13.15
N ALA A 133 -5.63 23.21 -14.37
CA ALA A 133 -5.63 21.79 -14.70
C ALA A 133 -5.33 21.66 -16.20
N ASP A 134 -4.09 21.32 -16.54
CA ASP A 134 -3.66 21.13 -17.92
C ASP A 134 -3.33 19.66 -18.13
N LEU A 135 -3.92 19.05 -19.15
CA LEU A 135 -3.56 17.72 -19.62
C LEU A 135 -2.48 17.84 -20.69
N THR A 136 -1.34 17.18 -20.52
CA THR A 136 -0.23 17.23 -21.48
C THR A 136 0.46 15.88 -21.67
N LEU A 137 1.06 15.65 -22.84
CA LEU A 137 1.99 14.52 -22.99
C LEU A 137 3.28 14.77 -22.22
N ARG A 138 3.44 14.11 -21.08
CA ARG A 138 4.69 14.15 -20.32
C ARG A 138 5.67 13.06 -20.78
N GLY A 139 5.18 11.85 -20.99
CA GLY A 139 5.97 10.62 -21.09
C GLY A 139 6.07 9.89 -19.74
N PHE A 140 6.96 8.90 -19.66
CA PHE A 140 7.05 7.98 -18.52
C PHE A 140 8.29 8.26 -17.68
N SER A 141 8.16 8.20 -16.36
CA SER A 141 9.29 8.35 -15.44
C SER A 141 10.24 7.16 -15.60
N ALA A 142 11.54 7.42 -15.64
CA ALA A 142 12.52 6.37 -15.77
C ALA A 142 12.58 5.52 -14.50
N GLU A 143 12.65 4.20 -14.68
CA GLU A 143 12.91 3.27 -13.59
C GLU A 143 14.31 3.49 -13.03
N VAL A 144 14.40 3.52 -11.70
CA VAL A 144 15.65 3.64 -10.96
C VAL A 144 15.65 2.66 -9.79
N SER A 145 16.80 2.04 -9.55
CA SER A 145 17.06 1.24 -8.36
C SER A 145 18.45 1.64 -7.85
N PRO A 146 18.54 2.47 -6.79
CA PRO A 146 19.83 3.00 -6.31
C PRO A 146 20.84 1.91 -5.92
N ASP A 147 20.36 0.78 -5.40
CA ASP A 147 21.17 -0.35 -4.93
C ASP A 147 21.06 -1.60 -5.85
N GLY A 148 20.33 -1.48 -6.96
CA GLY A 148 20.08 -2.58 -7.90
C GLY A 148 19.09 -3.63 -7.41
N ARG A 149 18.42 -3.41 -6.27
CA ARG A 149 17.43 -4.33 -5.68
C ARG A 149 16.01 -3.76 -5.80
N GLU A 150 15.04 -4.63 -5.52
CA GLU A 150 13.63 -4.22 -5.39
C GLU A 150 13.39 -3.52 -4.04
N PRO A 151 12.38 -2.63 -3.96
CA PRO A 151 11.44 -2.25 -5.02
C PRO A 151 12.02 -1.17 -5.96
N ILE A 152 11.64 -1.22 -7.24
CA ILE A 152 12.03 -0.19 -8.22
C ILE A 152 11.30 1.13 -7.91
N ALA A 153 12.05 2.24 -7.96
CA ALA A 153 11.52 3.60 -7.87
C ALA A 153 11.47 4.27 -9.26
N TYR A 154 10.85 5.45 -9.33
CA TYR A 154 10.65 6.19 -10.58
C TYR A 154 11.14 7.63 -10.44
N ASP A 155 12.11 8.03 -11.27
CA ASP A 155 12.63 9.40 -11.28
C ASP A 155 11.74 10.29 -12.16
N TYR A 156 11.01 11.21 -11.53
CA TYR A 156 10.12 12.13 -12.22
C TYR A 156 10.85 13.18 -13.07
N ALA A 157 12.11 13.52 -12.79
CA ALA A 157 12.86 14.46 -13.62
C ALA A 157 13.37 13.80 -14.93
N ARG A 158 13.45 12.47 -14.96
CA ARG A 158 13.93 11.71 -16.11
C ARG A 158 12.77 11.12 -16.90
N VAL A 159 12.48 11.73 -18.05
CA VAL A 159 11.40 11.33 -18.94
C VAL A 159 11.90 10.38 -20.03
N SER A 160 11.16 9.30 -20.25
CA SER A 160 11.25 8.42 -21.43
C SER A 160 9.94 8.47 -22.21
N PHE A 161 10.02 8.51 -23.55
CA PHE A 161 8.86 8.36 -24.43
C PHE A 161 8.65 6.92 -24.90
N VAL A 162 9.52 5.99 -24.48
CA VAL A 162 9.36 4.58 -24.78
C VAL A 162 8.25 4.02 -23.88
N SER A 163 7.13 3.64 -24.49
CA SER A 163 6.04 2.95 -23.79
C SER A 163 6.24 1.44 -23.92
N PRO A 164 6.58 0.71 -22.84
CA PRO A 164 6.43 -0.75 -22.81
C PRO A 164 4.97 -1.21 -22.78
N TRP A 165 4.01 -0.30 -22.54
CA TRP A 165 2.60 -0.62 -22.41
C TRP A 165 1.81 -0.43 -23.71
N LYS A 166 0.78 -1.26 -23.88
CA LYS A 166 -0.16 -1.17 -24.99
C LYS A 166 -0.99 0.12 -24.86
N ALA A 167 -1.03 0.91 -25.93
CA ALA A 167 -2.02 1.97 -26.06
C ALA A 167 -3.40 1.36 -26.35
N LEU A 168 -4.40 1.70 -25.53
CA LEU A 168 -5.78 1.26 -25.74
C LEU A 168 -6.37 2.02 -26.94
N ALA A 169 -7.15 1.33 -27.78
CA ALA A 169 -7.88 2.01 -28.84
C ALA A 169 -9.08 2.77 -28.24
N GLY A 170 -9.35 3.98 -28.71
CA GLY A 170 -10.47 4.79 -28.21
C GLY A 170 -10.29 6.28 -28.43
N ARG A 171 -11.18 7.07 -27.81
CA ARG A 171 -11.07 8.53 -27.77
C ARG A 171 -10.41 8.94 -26.46
N TYR A 172 -9.47 9.87 -26.58
CA TYR A 172 -8.79 10.51 -25.44
C TYR A 172 -9.20 11.98 -25.37
N THR A 173 -9.10 12.56 -24.18
CA THR A 173 -9.30 13.99 -24.00
C THR A 173 -8.18 14.74 -24.72
N ARG A 174 -8.52 15.82 -25.41
CA ARG A 174 -7.53 16.67 -26.08
C ARG A 174 -6.67 17.38 -25.03
N GLU A 175 -5.37 17.44 -25.27
CA GLU A 175 -4.42 18.19 -24.44
C GLU A 175 -4.82 19.67 -24.28
N GLY A 176 -4.41 20.27 -23.16
CA GLY A 176 -4.70 21.64 -22.77
C GLY A 176 -5.55 21.74 -21.50
N ASP A 177 -6.23 22.88 -21.34
CA ASP A 177 -7.02 23.19 -20.15
C ASP A 177 -8.24 22.25 -20.02
N VAL A 178 -8.18 21.37 -19.02
CA VAL A 178 -9.24 20.41 -18.67
C VAL A 178 -10.03 20.83 -17.44
N ARG A 179 -9.80 22.04 -16.88
CA ARG A 179 -10.57 22.56 -15.73
C ARG A 179 -12.10 22.50 -15.94
N PRO A 180 -12.67 22.77 -17.13
CA PRO A 180 -14.10 22.66 -17.32
C PRO A 180 -14.67 21.27 -16.99
N LEU A 181 -13.86 20.20 -17.14
CA LEU A 181 -14.24 18.82 -16.84
C LEU A 181 -14.09 18.45 -15.36
N LEU A 182 -13.48 19.29 -14.54
CA LEU A 182 -13.16 19.00 -13.13
C LEU A 182 -13.92 19.87 -12.12
N ARG A 183 -14.66 20.87 -12.59
CA ARG A 183 -15.37 21.83 -11.74
C ARG A 183 -16.70 21.31 -11.19
N ALA A 184 -17.30 20.33 -11.85
CA ALA A 184 -18.58 19.75 -11.45
C ALA A 184 -18.48 18.22 -11.43
N SER A 185 -19.34 17.60 -10.63
CA SER A 185 -19.55 16.16 -10.66
C SER A 185 -20.75 15.89 -11.57
N ASP A 186 -20.49 15.84 -12.88
CA ASP A 186 -21.51 15.77 -13.95
C ASP A 186 -21.29 14.58 -14.90
N ASP A 187 -20.61 13.54 -14.41
CA ASP A 187 -20.21 12.34 -15.17
C ASP A 187 -19.37 12.64 -16.43
N MET A 188 -18.75 13.82 -16.49
CA MET A 188 -17.68 14.13 -17.44
C MET A 188 -16.32 13.82 -16.83
N PHE A 189 -15.41 13.25 -17.63
CA PHE A 189 -14.10 12.80 -17.15
C PHE A 189 -12.97 13.20 -18.10
N VAL A 190 -11.78 13.34 -17.54
CA VAL A 190 -10.54 13.37 -18.33
C VAL A 190 -10.15 11.93 -18.67
N ILE A 191 -10.04 11.61 -19.96
CA ILE A 191 -9.59 10.31 -20.46
C ILE A 191 -8.16 10.47 -20.95
N ALA A 192 -7.20 10.14 -20.08
CA ALA A 192 -5.77 10.22 -20.35
C ALA A 192 -5.25 9.00 -21.15
N ARG A 193 -4.29 9.21 -22.05
CA ARG A 193 -3.54 8.12 -22.71
C ARG A 193 -2.27 7.78 -21.93
N PRO A 194 -1.66 6.60 -22.15
CA PRO A 194 -0.37 6.28 -21.53
C PRO A 194 0.68 7.37 -21.80
N GLY A 195 1.23 7.93 -20.72
CA GLY A 195 2.24 8.99 -20.76
C GLY A 195 1.68 10.41 -20.62
N ASP A 196 0.36 10.60 -20.56
CA ASP A 196 -0.20 11.90 -20.20
C ASP A 196 -0.05 12.17 -18.68
N GLU A 197 -0.07 13.45 -18.34
CA GLU A 197 -0.17 14.00 -16.97
C GLU A 197 -1.22 15.11 -16.91
#